data_AF-A0A928WDM5-F1
#
_entry.id   AF-A0A928WDM5-F1
#
_cell.length_a   1.000
_cell.length_b   1.000
_cell.length_c   1.000
_cell.angle_alpha   90.00
_cell.angle_beta   90.00
_cell.angle_gamma   90.00
#
_symmetry.space_group_name_H-M   'P 1'
#
loop_
_entity.id
_entity.type
_entity.pdbx_description
1 polymer ?
#
loop_
_entity_poly.entity_id
_entity_poly.type
_entity_poly.pdbx_seq_one_letter_code
_entity_poly.pdbx_strand_id
1 'polypeptide(L)'
;MSSIDNSPTDDIESEVLISVTELQRQLNDSLKQLSLERLQVLADFAAYLANVESEAATQELLAIPGLLERVKQNQTTSKAQYTNWRNLRSDV
;
A
#
# COMPACT_ATOMS: atom_id res chain seq x y z
N MET A 1 -46.38 14.41 30.71
CA MET A 1 -46.49 13.99 29.29
C MET A 1 -45.15 14.26 28.62
N SER A 2 -44.69 13.28 27.83
CA SER A 2 -43.54 13.25 26.89
C SER A 2 -43.31 14.59 26.17
N SER A 3 -42.09 14.98 25.76
CA SER A 3 -41.18 14.15 24.97
C SER A 3 -39.71 14.51 25.18
N ILE A 4 -38.93 13.44 25.29
CA ILE A 4 -37.50 13.34 25.00
C ILE A 4 -37.32 13.64 23.50
N ASP A 5 -36.50 14.64 23.17
CA ASP A 5 -35.86 14.73 21.87
C ASP A 5 -34.38 14.40 22.08
N ASN A 6 -34.08 13.10 22.00
CA ASN A 6 -32.72 12.59 21.96
C ASN A 6 -32.52 12.12 20.53
N SER A 7 -31.96 12.99 19.68
CA SER A 7 -31.51 12.62 18.35
C SER A 7 -30.11 12.01 18.47
N PRO A 8 -29.91 10.72 18.16
CA PRO A 8 -28.58 10.14 18.04
C PRO A 8 -28.19 10.15 16.56
N THR A 9 -27.45 11.17 16.13
CA THR A 9 -26.99 11.26 14.74
C THR A 9 -25.55 11.75 14.62
N ASP A 10 -24.65 11.35 15.54
CA ASP A 10 -23.22 11.68 15.40
C ASP A 10 -22.28 10.45 15.50
N ASP A 11 -22.78 9.23 15.74
CA ASP A 11 -21.91 8.07 16.02
C ASP A 11 -21.41 7.31 14.77
N ILE A 12 -21.89 7.60 13.55
CA ILE A 12 -21.59 6.76 12.37
C ILE A 12 -20.32 7.19 11.63
N GLU A 13 -19.83 8.41 11.81
CA GLU A 13 -18.63 8.89 11.09
C GLU A 13 -17.30 8.62 11.81
N SER A 14 -17.34 8.23 13.09
CA SER A 14 -16.12 8.06 13.90
C SER A 14 -15.43 6.69 13.74
N GLU A 15 -16.01 5.74 13.00
CA GLU A 15 -15.48 4.36 12.87
C GLU A 15 -14.48 4.15 11.71
N VAL A 16 -14.30 5.10 10.78
CA VAL A 16 -13.56 4.85 9.51
C VAL A 16 -12.29 5.70 9.34
N LEU A 17 -11.64 6.10 10.43
CA LEU A 17 -10.30 6.71 10.39
C LEU A 17 -9.35 6.01 11.36
N ILE A 18 -9.28 4.69 11.27
CA ILE A 18 -8.22 3.94 11.96
C ILE A 18 -6.91 4.32 11.26
N SER A 19 -6.03 5.04 11.96
CA SER A 19 -4.71 5.38 11.42
C SER A 19 -3.92 4.10 11.09
N VAL A 20 -3.05 4.15 10.07
CA VAL A 20 -2.20 3.01 9.68
C VAL A 20 -1.43 2.45 10.89
N THR A 21 -0.93 3.33 11.76
CA THR A 21 -0.22 2.98 12.99
C THR A 21 -1.10 2.20 13.97
N GLU A 22 -2.37 2.58 14.09
CA GLU A 22 -3.34 1.92 14.97
C GLU A 22 -3.70 0.53 14.45
N LEU A 23 -3.92 0.39 13.13
CA LEU A 23 -4.15 -0.91 12.49
C LEU A 23 -2.93 -1.84 12.66
N GLN A 24 -1.72 -1.33 12.46
CA GLN A 24 -0.50 -2.11 12.64
C GLN A 24 -0.36 -2.61 14.09
N ARG A 25 -0.69 -1.77 15.08
CA ARG A 25 -0.69 -2.15 16.49
C ARG A 25 -1.68 -3.29 16.76
N GLN A 26 -2.94 -3.12 16.35
CA GLN A 26 -4.00 -4.12 16.55
C GLN A 26 -3.65 -5.46 15.92
N LEU A 27 -3.06 -5.44 14.72
CA LEU A 27 -2.64 -6.65 14.02
C LEU A 27 -1.49 -7.34 14.76
N ASN A 28 -0.50 -6.58 15.23
CA ASN A 28 0.64 -7.11 15.97
C ASN A 28 0.24 -7.73 17.32
N ASP A 29 -0.75 -7.15 18.01
CA ASP A 29 -1.29 -7.72 19.23
C ASP A 29 -2.11 -9.00 18.98
N SER A 30 -2.84 -9.04 17.87
CA SER A 30 -3.58 -10.23 17.43
C SER A 30 -2.64 -11.39 17.08
N LEU A 31 -1.54 -11.12 16.38
CA LEU A 31 -0.54 -12.13 15.99
C LEU A 31 0.05 -12.88 17.19
N LYS A 32 0.20 -12.23 18.35
CA LYS A 32 0.74 -12.86 19.58
C LYS A 32 -0.18 -13.93 20.17
N GLN A 33 -1.47 -13.93 19.83
CA GLN A 33 -2.48 -14.79 20.44
C GLN A 33 -2.88 -15.98 19.54
N LEU A 34 -2.39 -16.03 18.31
CA LEU A 34 -2.79 -17.02 17.32
C LEU A 34 -1.95 -18.29 17.40
N SER A 35 -2.58 -19.42 17.06
CA SER A 35 -1.85 -20.68 16.88
C SER A 35 -0.98 -20.64 15.62
N LEU A 36 -0.02 -21.56 15.54
CA LEU A 36 0.87 -21.69 14.39
C LEU A 36 0.10 -21.85 13.07
N GLU A 37 -0.95 -22.67 13.03
CA GLU A 37 -1.73 -22.88 11.81
C GLU A 37 -2.44 -21.60 11.37
N ARG A 38 -2.95 -20.81 12.32
CA ARG A 38 -3.60 -19.53 12.02
C ARG A 38 -2.60 -18.47 11.57
N LEU A 39 -1.40 -18.47 12.12
CA LEU A 39 -0.31 -17.62 11.69
C LEU A 39 0.14 -17.95 10.26
N GLN A 40 0.20 -19.23 9.90
CA GLN A 40 0.51 -19.66 8.54
C GLN A 40 -0.52 -19.14 7.53
N VAL A 41 -1.81 -19.29 7.83
CA VAL A 41 -2.89 -18.77 6.97
C VAL A 41 -2.79 -17.25 6.79
N LEU A 42 -2.50 -16.50 7.87
CA LEU A 42 -2.31 -15.05 7.78
C LEU A 42 -1.08 -14.67 6.98
N ALA A 43 0.02 -15.42 7.09
CA ALA A 43 1.23 -15.17 6.32
C ALA A 43 0.98 -15.38 4.82
N ASP A 44 0.30 -16.47 4.45
CA ASP A 44 -0.07 -16.74 3.06
C ASP A 44 -1.00 -15.66 2.50
N PHE A 45 -1.96 -15.21 3.31
CA PHE A 45 -2.88 -14.13 2.92
C PHE A 45 -2.16 -12.77 2.77
N ALA A 46 -1.25 -12.43 3.68
CA ALA A 46 -0.45 -11.21 3.57
C ALA A 46 0.46 -11.24 2.34
N ALA A 47 1.05 -12.39 2.01
CA ALA A 47 1.84 -12.57 0.80
C ALA A 47 1.00 -12.39 -0.46
N TYR A 48 -0.23 -12.93 -0.48
CA TYR A 48 -1.18 -12.71 -1.58
C TYR A 48 -1.51 -11.22 -1.74
N LEU A 49 -1.85 -10.52 -0.66
CA LEU A 49 -2.17 -9.08 -0.71
C LEU A 49 -0.98 -8.25 -1.22
N ALA A 50 0.23 -8.52 -0.73
CA ALA A 50 1.43 -7.85 -1.19
C ALA A 50 1.69 -8.10 -2.68
N ASN A 51 1.44 -9.32 -3.16
CA ASN A 51 1.53 -9.64 -4.58
C ASN A 51 0.47 -8.89 -5.40
N VAL A 52 -0.79 -8.83 -4.95
CA VAL A 52 -1.86 -8.10 -5.64
C VAL A 52 -1.56 -6.59 -5.71
N GLU A 53 -1.09 -5.99 -4.61
CA GLU A 53 -0.72 -4.58 -4.58
C GLU A 53 0.47 -4.29 -5.51
N SER A 54 1.45 -5.19 -5.56
CA SER A 54 2.56 -5.14 -6.52
C SER A 54 2.10 -5.35 -7.96
N GLU A 55 1.16 -6.26 -8.21
CA GLU A 55 0.57 -6.51 -9.54
C GLU A 55 -0.20 -5.29 -10.04
N ALA A 56 -0.99 -4.63 -9.19
CA ALA A 56 -1.68 -3.39 -9.55
C ALA A 56 -0.69 -2.33 -10.04
N ALA A 57 0.39 -2.08 -9.28
CA ALA A 57 1.47 -1.17 -9.69
C ALA A 57 2.17 -1.63 -10.98
N THR A 58 2.33 -2.94 -11.18
CA THR A 58 2.94 -3.50 -12.39
C THR A 58 2.02 -3.33 -13.61
N GLN A 59 0.71 -3.49 -13.46
CA GLN A 59 -0.26 -3.27 -14.54
C GLN A 59 -0.30 -1.80 -14.98
N GLU A 60 -0.18 -0.85 -14.04
CA GLU A 60 -0.04 0.56 -14.38
C GLU A 60 1.19 0.82 -15.27
N LEU A 61 2.33 0.19 -14.95
CA LEU A 61 3.54 0.30 -15.76
C LEU A 61 3.40 -0.38 -17.13
N LEU A 62 2.76 -1.57 -17.18
CA LEU A 62 2.50 -2.28 -18.43
C LEU A 62 1.54 -1.53 -19.35
N ALA A 63 0.63 -0.74 -18.79
CA ALA A 63 -0.29 0.09 -19.55
C ALA A 63 0.41 1.25 -20.28
N ILE A 64 1.64 1.61 -19.91
CA ILE A 64 2.42 2.66 -20.58
C ILE A 64 2.96 2.10 -21.91
N PRO A 65 2.48 2.58 -23.07
CA PRO A 65 2.87 2.01 -24.36
C PRO A 65 4.40 2.14 -24.58
N GLY A 66 5.03 1.05 -25.03
CA GLY A 66 6.45 1.03 -25.35
C GLY A 66 7.39 1.20 -24.14
N LEU A 67 6.89 1.11 -22.90
CA LEU A 67 7.74 1.27 -21.71
C LEU A 67 8.75 0.12 -21.60
N LEU A 68 8.32 -1.13 -21.77
CA LEU A 68 9.19 -2.30 -21.65
C LEU A 68 10.33 -2.26 -22.66
N GLU A 69 10.05 -1.87 -23.90
CA GLU A 69 11.04 -1.71 -24.97
C GLU A 69 12.06 -0.64 -24.60
N ARG A 70 11.60 0.51 -24.09
CA ARG A 70 12.46 1.59 -23.61
C ARG A 70 13.32 1.17 -22.43
N VAL A 71 12.77 0.43 -21.46
CA VAL A 71 13.53 -0.09 -20.32
C VAL A 71 14.61 -1.05 -20.80
N LYS A 72 14.30 -1.98 -21.71
CA LYS A 72 15.27 -2.91 -22.29
C LYS A 72 16.38 -2.18 -23.05
N GLN A 73 16.05 -1.15 -23.82
CA GLN A 73 17.05 -0.30 -24.51
C GLN A 73 17.93 0.46 -23.51
N ASN A 74 17.35 0.96 -22.42
CA ASN A 74 18.08 1.67 -21.38
C ASN A 74 19.01 0.74 -20.57
N GLN A 75 18.70 -0.56 -20.45
CA GLN A 75 19.58 -1.53 -19.78
C GLN A 75 20.90 -1.77 -20.52
N THR A 76 20.92 -1.57 -21.84
CA THR A 76 22.13 -1.72 -22.68
C THR A 76 22.84 -0.40 -22.93
N THR A 77 22.27 0.71 -22.44
CA THR A 77 22.82 2.07 -22.57
C THR A 77 24.09 2.19 -21.73
N SER A 78 25.15 2.74 -22.32
CA SER A 78 26.42 2.91 -21.61
C SER A 78 26.26 3.90 -20.45
N LYS A 79 26.90 3.61 -19.31
CA LYS A 79 26.94 4.54 -18.17
C LYS A 79 27.55 5.91 -18.53
N ALA A 80 28.33 6.00 -19.61
CA ALA A 80 28.84 7.28 -20.12
C ALA A 80 27.73 8.23 -20.59
N GLN A 81 26.53 7.70 -20.89
CA GLN A 81 25.37 8.48 -21.32
C GLN A 81 24.46 8.85 -20.14
N TYR A 82 24.81 8.46 -18.91
CA TYR A 82 24.00 8.76 -17.73
C TYR A 82 24.26 10.18 -17.27
N THR A 83 23.21 10.87 -16.85
CA THR A 83 23.34 12.19 -16.22
C THR A 83 23.00 12.06 -14.74
N ASN A 84 23.84 12.62 -13.87
CA ASN A 84 23.57 12.66 -12.43
C ASN A 84 22.31 13.48 -12.18
N TRP A 85 21.35 12.94 -11.42
CA TRP A 85 20.07 13.59 -11.17
C TRP A 85 20.21 14.95 -10.47
N ARG A 86 21.27 15.16 -9.68
CA ARG A 86 21.58 16.48 -9.07
C ARG A 86 21.89 17.57 -10.09
N ASN A 87 22.27 17.18 -11.29
CA ASN A 87 22.53 18.11 -12.40
C ASN A 87 21.26 18.34 -13.24
N LEU A 88 20.18 17.58 -13.00
CA LEU A 88 18.90 17.68 -13.70
C LEU A 88 17.85 18.44 -12.89
N ARG A 89 17.96 18.42 -11.56
CA ARG A 89 17.03 19.07 -10.65
C ARG A 89 17.74 20.09 -9.79
N SER A 90 17.24 21.32 -9.79
CA SER A 90 17.75 22.44 -8.99
C SER A 90 16.97 22.66 -7.68
N ASP A 91 15.94 21.86 -7.45
CA ASP A 91 14.96 22.01 -6.38
C ASP A 91 15.08 20.96 -5.26
N VAL A 92 16.20 20.22 -5.24
CA VAL A 92 16.53 19.17 -4.26
C VAL A 92 17.92 19.44 -3.72
#